data_AF-A0A6P0XJY7-F1
#
_entry.id   AF-A0A6P0XJY7-F1
#
_cell.length_a   1.000
_cell.length_b   1.000
_cell.length_c   1.000
_cell.angle_alpha   90.00
_cell.angle_beta   90.00
_cell.angle_gamma   90.00
#
_symmetry.space_group_name_H-M   'P 1'
#
loop_
_entity.id
_entity.type
_entity.pdbx_description
1 polymer ?
#
loop_
_entity_poly.entity_id
_entity_poly.type
_entity_poly.pdbx_seq_one_letter_code
_entity_poly.pdbx_strand_id
1 'polypeptide(L)'
;MTLNLSNQFIEESPLSVAGITFYIQDILEEDYQLQQISVIGEVSSAKLNSGNLYFTLSEPDNSASLPCAIWRSTLKNIHHQPEKGEQIIVT
;
A
#
# COMPACT_ATOMS: atom_id res chain seq x y z
N MET A 1 18.64 25.84 -29.22
CA MET A 1 19.26 24.55 -28.85
C MET A 1 19.13 24.39 -27.36
N THR A 2 18.11 23.66 -26.91
CA THR A 2 17.95 23.28 -25.51
C THR A 2 18.05 21.77 -25.47
N LEU A 3 19.12 21.28 -24.85
CA LEU A 3 19.39 19.86 -24.70
C LEU A 3 18.35 19.27 -23.73
N ASN A 4 17.34 18.58 -24.26
CA ASN A 4 16.48 17.69 -23.48
C ASN A 4 17.30 16.45 -23.12
N LEU A 5 17.95 16.48 -21.95
CA LEU A 5 18.82 15.41 -21.47
C LEU A 5 18.14 14.48 -20.43
N SER A 6 16.82 14.53 -20.27
CA SER A 6 16.14 13.88 -19.15
C SER A 6 15.47 12.54 -19.48
N ASN A 7 16.08 11.74 -20.37
CA ASN A 7 15.71 10.32 -20.48
C ASN A 7 16.86 9.45 -20.99
N GLN A 8 18.11 9.86 -20.72
CA GLN A 8 19.25 8.99 -20.95
C GLN A 8 19.15 7.83 -19.97
N PHE A 9 18.70 6.70 -20.49
CA PHE A 9 18.83 5.34 -19.98
C PHE A 9 19.79 5.25 -18.78
N ILE A 10 19.25 5.47 -17.58
CA ILE A 10 19.84 4.83 -16.42
C ILE A 10 19.44 3.38 -16.61
N GLU A 11 20.33 2.57 -17.18
CA GLU A 11 20.28 1.15 -16.88
C GLU A 11 20.57 1.05 -15.38
N GLU A 12 19.52 1.24 -14.56
CA GLU A 12 19.62 0.99 -13.14
C GLU A 12 19.95 -0.48 -13.01
N SER A 13 21.20 -0.76 -12.65
CA SER A 13 21.63 -2.10 -12.29
C SER A 13 20.62 -2.68 -11.31
N PRO A 14 20.18 -3.93 -11.47
CA PRO A 14 19.14 -4.50 -10.62
C PRO A 14 19.54 -4.37 -9.15
N LEU A 15 18.67 -3.78 -8.33
CA LEU A 15 18.87 -3.72 -6.89
C LEU A 15 18.83 -5.13 -6.31
N SER A 16 19.69 -5.40 -5.34
CA SER A 16 19.58 -6.61 -4.52
C SER A 16 18.31 -6.54 -3.66
N VAL A 17 17.84 -7.68 -3.18
CA VAL A 17 16.72 -7.75 -2.22
C VAL A 17 16.99 -6.85 -1.01
N ALA A 18 18.20 -6.90 -0.46
CA ALA A 18 18.59 -6.03 0.64
C ALA A 18 18.56 -4.55 0.25
N GLY A 19 19.04 -4.21 -0.95
CA GLY A 19 19.06 -2.83 -1.44
C GLY A 19 17.66 -2.23 -1.55
N ILE A 20 16.71 -2.94 -2.16
CA ILE A 20 15.33 -2.44 -2.27
C ILE A 20 14.62 -2.42 -0.91
N THR A 21 14.87 -3.39 -0.03
CA THR A 21 14.31 -3.40 1.32
C THR A 21 14.78 -2.20 2.13
N PHE A 22 16.09 -1.92 2.13
CA PHE A 22 16.62 -0.76 2.86
C PHE A 22 16.14 0.56 2.26
N TYR A 23 16.07 0.67 0.94
CA TYR A 23 15.56 1.89 0.30
C TYR A 23 14.11 2.20 0.67
N ILE A 24 13.22 1.19 0.66
CA ILE A 24 11.83 1.38 1.09
C ILE A 24 11.76 1.75 2.58
N GLN A 25 12.56 1.08 3.41
CA GLN A 25 12.60 1.35 4.85
C GLN A 25 13.03 2.79 5.14
N ASP A 26 14.08 3.26 4.47
CA ASP A 26 14.63 4.62 4.63
C ASP A 26 13.56 5.70 4.36
N ILE A 27 12.83 5.57 3.25
CA ILE A 27 11.71 6.49 2.92
C ILE A 27 10.62 6.48 4.00
N LEU A 28 10.26 5.30 4.50
CA LEU A 28 9.22 5.15 5.52
C LEU A 28 9.67 5.68 6.89
N GLU A 29 10.96 5.60 7.20
CA GLU A 29 11.53 6.06 8.47
C GLU A 29 11.79 7.57 8.47
N GLU A 30 12.24 8.15 7.35
CA GLU A 30 12.49 9.59 7.25
C GLU A 30 11.19 10.42 7.22
N ASP A 31 10.11 9.89 6.62
CA ASP A 31 8.83 10.57 6.57
C ASP A 31 7.92 10.19 7.75
N TYR A 32 7.92 11.04 8.79
CA TYR A 32 7.05 10.89 9.95
C TYR A 32 5.56 10.78 9.61
N GLN A 33 5.10 11.34 8.48
CA GLN A 33 3.70 11.21 8.09
C GLN A 33 3.39 9.77 7.69
N LEU A 34 4.33 9.06 7.06
CA LEU A 34 4.17 7.67 6.64
C LEU A 34 4.24 6.66 7.78
N GLN A 35 4.74 7.06 8.96
CA GLN A 35 4.82 6.19 10.14
C GLN A 35 3.46 5.94 10.81
N GLN A 36 2.51 6.88 10.71
CA GLN A 36 1.18 6.78 11.31
C GLN A 36 0.11 7.38 10.38
N ILE A 37 -0.17 6.66 9.28
CA ILE A 37 -1.20 7.08 8.32
C ILE A 37 -2.57 6.48 8.64
N SER A 38 -3.59 7.30 8.43
CA SER A 38 -4.97 6.85 8.30
C SER A 38 -5.38 6.97 6.84
N VAL A 39 -5.90 5.91 6.25
CA VAL A 39 -6.39 5.91 4.86
C VAL A 39 -7.89 5.67 4.86
N ILE A 40 -8.63 6.49 4.12
CA ILE A 40 -10.06 6.33 3.88
C ILE A 40 -10.30 5.82 2.46
N GLY A 41 -11.25 4.90 2.29
CA GLY A 41 -11.63 4.41 0.95
C GLY A 41 -12.82 3.46 0.98
N GLU A 42 -13.39 3.18 -0.19
CA GLU A 42 -14.39 2.13 -0.37
C GLU A 42 -13.70 0.78 -0.55
N VAL A 43 -14.19 -0.26 0.13
CA VAL A 43 -13.70 -1.63 -0.05
C VAL A 43 -14.21 -2.17 -1.38
N SER A 44 -13.39 -2.17 -2.43
CA SER A 44 -13.78 -2.65 -3.77
C SER A 44 -13.70 -4.19 -3.88
N SER A 45 -12.88 -4.83 -3.05
CA SER A 45 -12.80 -6.29 -2.92
C SER A 45 -12.38 -6.71 -1.53
N ALA A 46 -12.81 -7.89 -1.07
CA ALA A 46 -12.39 -8.51 0.19
C ALA A 46 -12.39 -10.05 0.06
N LYS A 47 -11.32 -10.70 0.50
CA LYS A 47 -11.13 -12.15 0.40
C LYS A 47 -10.31 -12.69 1.57
N LEU A 48 -10.87 -13.69 2.26
CA LEU A 48 -10.16 -14.47 3.28
C LEU A 48 -9.33 -15.59 2.61
N ASN A 49 -8.04 -15.67 2.90
CA ASN A 49 -7.15 -16.74 2.44
C ASN A 49 -6.16 -17.15 3.53
N SER A 50 -6.10 -18.44 3.86
CA SER A 50 -5.25 -18.99 4.93
C SER A 50 -5.36 -18.26 6.28
N GLY A 51 -6.52 -17.67 6.55
CA GLY A 51 -6.80 -16.89 7.77
C GLY A 51 -6.35 -15.43 7.75
N ASN A 52 -5.74 -14.95 6.66
CA ASN A 52 -5.49 -13.53 6.41
C ASN A 52 -6.63 -12.96 5.57
N LEU A 53 -7.01 -11.71 5.83
CA LEU A 53 -7.98 -10.98 5.03
C LEU A 53 -7.24 -10.03 4.08
N TYR A 54 -7.40 -10.25 2.78
CA TYR A 54 -6.89 -9.35 1.75
C TYR A 54 -8.05 -8.54 1.20
N PHE A 55 -7.90 -7.23 1.11
CA PHE A 55 -8.94 -6.35 0.59
C PHE A 55 -8.31 -5.22 -0.21
N THR A 56 -9.12 -4.45 -0.90
CA THR A 56 -8.66 -3.29 -1.69
C THR A 56 -9.50 -2.09 -1.32
N LEU A 57 -8.85 -1.02 -0.90
CA LEU A 57 -9.47 0.30 -0.78
C LEU A 57 -9.40 0.99 -2.14
N SER A 58 -10.44 1.69 -2.52
CA SER A 58 -10.50 2.44 -3.77
C SER A 58 -11.21 3.77 -3.57
N GLU A 59 -10.84 4.75 -4.40
CA GLU A 59 -11.61 5.98 -4.50
C GLU A 59 -12.98 5.69 -5.14
N PRO A 60 -14.04 6.45 -4.79
CA PRO A 60 -15.37 6.26 -5.37
C PRO A 60 -15.42 6.37 -6.90
N ASP A 61 -14.49 7.14 -7.48
CA ASP A 61 -14.35 7.33 -8.93
C ASP A 61 -13.40 6.31 -9.59
N ASN A 62 -12.83 5.38 -8.81
CA ASN A 62 -11.81 4.41 -9.23
C ASN A 62 -10.51 5.02 -9.78
N SER A 63 -10.19 6.27 -9.41
CA SER A 63 -8.94 6.94 -9.82
C SER A 63 -7.70 6.32 -9.17
N ALA A 64 -7.85 5.76 -7.97
CA ALA A 64 -6.77 5.09 -7.23
C ALA A 64 -7.28 3.87 -6.45
N SER A 65 -6.38 2.92 -6.22
CA SER A 65 -6.64 1.73 -5.40
C SER A 65 -5.42 1.34 -4.58
N LEU A 66 -5.66 0.87 -3.36
CA LEU A 66 -4.64 0.42 -2.43
C LEU A 66 -4.94 -1.03 -2.00
N PRO A 67 -4.07 -2.00 -2.34
CA PRO A 67 -4.15 -3.35 -1.79
C PRO A 67 -3.79 -3.34 -0.30
N CYS A 68 -4.61 -4.00 0.50
CA CYS A 68 -4.46 -4.06 1.94
C CYS A 68 -4.52 -5.52 2.44
N ALA A 69 -3.85 -5.78 3.56
CA ALA A 69 -3.88 -7.08 4.22
C ALA A 69 -4.04 -6.90 5.73
N ILE A 70 -4.96 -7.66 6.32
CA ILE A 70 -5.05 -7.88 7.76
C ILE A 70 -4.58 -9.30 8.03
N TRP A 71 -3.49 -9.43 8.78
CA TRP A 71 -2.92 -10.71 9.16
C TRP A 71 -3.81 -11.46 10.13
N ARG A 72 -3.78 -12.80 10.10
CA ARG A 72 -4.58 -13.69 10.96
C ARG A 72 -4.50 -13.36 12.45
N SER A 73 -3.32 -12.94 12.93
CA SER A 73 -3.11 -12.51 14.31
C SER A 73 -3.92 -11.27 14.65
N THR A 74 -3.90 -10.26 13.78
CA THR A 74 -4.66 -9.01 13.92
C THR A 74 -6.15 -9.24 13.72
N LEU A 75 -6.54 -10.03 12.70
CA LEU A 75 -7.93 -10.32 12.34
C LEU A 75 -8.74 -10.91 13.50
N LYS A 76 -8.10 -11.69 14.37
CA LYS A 76 -8.74 -12.27 15.56
C LYS A 76 -9.14 -11.24 16.62
N ASN A 77 -8.54 -10.05 16.58
CA ASN A 77 -8.67 -9.02 17.60
C ASN A 77 -9.43 -7.78 17.11
N ILE A 78 -9.89 -7.77 15.85
CA ILE A 78 -10.71 -6.67 15.33
C ILE A 78 -12.20 -7.02 15.44
N HIS A 79 -13.01 -6.03 15.80
CA HIS A 79 -14.45 -6.20 15.95
C HIS A 79 -15.21 -6.15 14.61
N HIS A 80 -14.64 -5.47 13.62
CA HIS A 80 -15.23 -5.25 12.30
C HIS A 80 -14.26 -5.73 11.23
N GLN A 81 -14.74 -6.53 10.28
CA GLN A 81 -13.95 -6.95 9.12
C GLN A 81 -14.37 -6.12 7.91
N PRO A 82 -13.44 -5.54 7.13
CA PRO A 82 -13.77 -4.86 5.90
C PRO A 82 -14.63 -5.71 4.94
N GLU A 83 -15.82 -5.23 4.58
CA GLU A 83 -16.71 -5.88 3.61
C GLU A 83 -16.84 -5.06 2.33
N LYS A 84 -17.07 -5.73 1.20
CA LYS A 84 -17.17 -5.05 -0.10
C LYS A 84 -18.31 -4.02 -0.12
N GLY A 85 -18.01 -2.81 -0.58
CA GLY A 85 -18.94 -1.68 -0.68
C GLY A 85 -18.97 -0.78 0.56
N GLU A 86 -18.21 -1.10 1.61
CA GLU A 86 -18.11 -0.26 2.80
C GLU A 86 -17.10 0.89 2.61
N GLN A 87 -17.45 2.09 3.06
CA GLN A 87 -16.52 3.18 3.24
C GLN A 87 -15.89 3.06 4.65
N ILE A 88 -14.57 2.84 4.72
CA ILE A 88 -13.87 2.64 5.99
C ILE A 88 -12.62 3.51 6.10
N ILE A 89 -12.14 3.68 7.33
CA ILE A 89 -10.83 4.27 7.65
C ILE A 89 -9.96 3.15 8.23
N VAL A 90 -8.72 3.01 7.75
CA VAL A 90 -7.73 2.03 8.22
C VAL A 90 -6.50 2.78 8.74
N THR A 91 -5.94 2.31 9.87
CA THR A 91 -4.75 2.82 10.59
C THR A 91 -3.85 1.68 11.01
#